data_AF-A0A415T3Y6-F1
#
_entry.id   AF-A0A415T3Y6-F1
#
_cell.length_a   1.000
_cell.length_b   1.000
_cell.length_c   1.000
_cell.angle_alpha   90.00
_cell.angle_beta   90.00
_cell.angle_gamma   90.00
#
_symmetry.space_group_name_H-M   'P 1'
#
loop_
_entity.id
_entity.type
_entity.pdbx_description
1 polymer ?
#
loop_
_entity_poly.entity_id
_entity_poly.type
_entity_poly.pdbx_seq_one_letter_code
_entity_poly.pdbx_strand_id
1 'polypeptide(L)'
;MNTITTLIPQYGELNRISKDWIASHTFSFEKQKFIVDFYSEWNDITAFEQAILELVLHTPPEPCTLLLKSLKKEVREYTRLYEAYRLPNDEVIMRVCNQYADSYKEAIKEEMEVVNRLRKPMNEANNRYDSIGYREHTPEEEKLAEREYERCKAEYEKGKAQLDHLYDLQTLVRKEARQYMKNRCGDICLLSVHFMGILTKYV
;
A
#
# COMPACT_ATOMS: atom_id res chain seq x y z
N MET A 1 23.97 -5.27 -12.06
CA MET A 1 23.12 -4.21 -12.62
C MET A 1 23.65 -2.90 -12.07
N ASN A 2 23.88 -1.86 -12.88
CA ASN A 2 24.51 -0.63 -12.40
C ASN A 2 23.48 0.23 -11.65
N THR A 3 23.73 0.49 -10.36
CA THR A 3 22.93 1.35 -9.48
C THR A 3 22.48 2.65 -10.15
N ILE A 4 23.35 3.29 -10.93
CA ILE A 4 23.03 4.56 -11.62
C ILE A 4 21.99 4.38 -12.72
N THR A 5 22.04 3.28 -13.48
CA THR A 5 21.05 3.00 -14.53
C THR A 5 19.67 2.68 -13.96
N THR A 6 19.61 2.18 -12.73
CA THR A 6 18.36 1.98 -11.99
C THR A 6 17.83 3.29 -11.41
N LEU A 7 18.71 4.16 -10.89
CA LEU A 7 18.30 5.38 -10.19
C LEU A 7 17.71 6.46 -11.11
N ILE A 8 18.18 6.58 -12.37
CA ILE A 8 17.67 7.55 -13.35
C ILE A 8 16.14 7.45 -13.53
N PRO A 9 15.56 6.29 -13.89
CA PRO A 9 14.11 6.19 -14.06
C PRO A 9 13.35 6.39 -12.74
N GLN A 10 13.95 6.09 -11.58
CA GLN A 10 13.32 6.33 -10.27
C GLN A 10 13.17 7.82 -9.97
N TYR A 11 14.18 8.64 -10.26
CA TYR A 11 14.04 10.10 -10.19
C TYR A 11 13.08 10.64 -11.24
N GLY A 12 13.06 10.05 -12.45
CA GLY A 12 12.06 10.38 -13.47
C GLY A 12 10.62 10.16 -12.97
N GLU A 13 10.38 9.09 -12.21
CA GLU A 13 9.10 8.82 -11.58
C GLU A 13 8.77 9.82 -10.46
N LEU A 14 9.74 10.17 -9.59
CA LEU A 14 9.55 11.23 -8.60
C LEU A 14 9.15 12.57 -9.25
N ASN A 15 9.79 12.91 -10.37
CA ASN A 15 9.48 14.10 -11.15
C ASN A 15 8.08 14.04 -11.74
N ARG A 16 7.65 12.88 -12.24
CA ARG A 16 6.29 12.64 -12.74
C ARG A 16 5.25 12.81 -11.64
N ILE A 17 5.45 12.16 -10.49
CA ILE A 17 4.54 12.26 -9.33
C ILE A 17 4.40 13.72 -8.89
N SER A 18 5.51 14.45 -8.82
CA SER A 18 5.53 15.87 -8.46
C SER A 18 4.77 16.72 -9.47
N LYS A 19 4.97 16.50 -10.78
CA LYS A 19 4.26 17.22 -11.85
C LYS A 19 2.76 16.93 -11.85
N ASP A 20 2.36 15.68 -11.66
CA ASP A 20 0.95 15.29 -11.56
C ASP A 20 0.26 15.99 -10.39
N TRP A 21 0.93 16.06 -9.24
CA TRP A 21 0.45 16.77 -8.07
C TRP A 21 0.29 18.26 -8.36
N ILE A 22 1.31 18.90 -8.95
CA ILE A 22 1.27 20.34 -9.29
C ILE A 22 0.13 20.63 -10.26
N ALA A 23 -0.10 19.76 -11.24
CA ALA A 23 -1.10 19.97 -12.28
C ALA A 23 -2.54 19.75 -11.79
N SER A 24 -2.77 18.75 -10.93
CA SER A 24 -4.12 18.25 -10.64
C SER A 24 -4.44 18.08 -9.15
N HIS A 25 -3.46 18.23 -8.27
CA HIS A 25 -3.55 17.88 -6.85
C HIS A 25 -3.99 16.41 -6.62
N THR A 26 -3.76 15.54 -7.61
CA THR A 26 -4.06 14.10 -7.51
C THR A 26 -2.89 13.37 -6.87
N PHE A 27 -3.16 12.70 -5.75
CA PHE A 27 -2.19 11.92 -5.01
C PHE A 27 -2.83 10.63 -4.50
N SER A 28 -2.10 9.52 -4.54
CA SER A 28 -2.59 8.20 -4.15
C SER A 28 -1.64 7.51 -3.17
N PHE A 29 -2.12 6.43 -2.54
CA PHE A 29 -1.29 5.63 -1.65
C PHE A 29 -0.10 4.99 -2.39
N GLU A 30 -0.28 4.56 -3.64
CA GLU A 30 0.79 3.98 -4.47
C GLU A 30 1.90 4.99 -4.73
N LYS A 31 1.54 6.26 -5.00
CA LYS A 31 2.50 7.35 -5.15
C LYS A 31 3.25 7.63 -3.85
N GLN A 32 2.55 7.60 -2.71
CA GLN A 32 3.17 7.75 -1.40
C GLN A 32 4.13 6.60 -1.07
N LYS A 33 3.70 5.36 -1.33
CA LYS A 33 4.51 4.15 -1.17
C LYS A 33 5.79 4.25 -1.98
N PHE A 34 5.69 4.61 -3.26
CA PHE A 34 6.84 4.83 -4.13
C PHE A 34 7.85 5.84 -3.54
N ILE A 35 7.37 6.98 -3.03
CA ILE A 35 8.23 8.02 -2.43
C ILE A 35 8.99 7.48 -1.21
N VAL A 36 8.31 6.74 -0.34
CA VAL A 36 8.95 6.18 0.87
C VAL A 36 9.91 5.05 0.52
N ASP A 37 9.54 4.18 -0.43
CA ASP A 37 10.39 3.08 -0.92
C ASP A 37 11.65 3.64 -1.57
N PHE A 38 11.50 4.65 -2.44
CA PHE A 38 12.62 5.38 -3.03
C PHE A 38 13.59 5.87 -1.95
N TYR A 39 13.08 6.59 -0.95
CA TYR A 39 13.96 7.10 0.10
C TYR A 39 14.62 5.97 0.89
N SER A 40 13.89 4.89 1.17
CA SER A 40 14.41 3.77 1.96
C SER A 40 15.53 3.01 1.24
N GLU A 41 15.41 2.84 -0.08
CA GLU A 41 16.39 2.15 -0.92
C GLU A 41 17.63 3.00 -1.23
N TRP A 42 17.44 4.31 -1.44
CA TRP A 42 18.48 5.17 -2.02
C TRP A 42 19.05 6.22 -1.06
N ASN A 43 18.76 6.18 0.24
CA ASN A 43 19.24 7.21 1.19
C ASN A 43 20.73 7.16 1.55
N ASP A 44 21.47 6.13 1.14
CA ASP A 44 22.90 5.99 1.46
C ASP A 44 23.76 6.81 0.48
N ILE A 45 24.25 7.96 0.97
CA ILE A 45 25.12 8.87 0.23
C ILE A 45 26.48 8.23 -0.09
N THR A 46 27.02 7.39 0.79
CA THR A 46 28.30 6.72 0.59
C THR A 46 28.18 5.64 -0.48
N ALA A 47 27.11 4.84 -0.43
CA ALA A 47 26.82 3.86 -1.47
C ALA A 47 26.59 4.54 -2.83
N PHE A 48 25.93 5.70 -2.84
CA PHE A 48 25.78 6.50 -4.06
C PHE A 48 27.12 6.98 -4.63
N GLU A 49 28.00 7.57 -3.81
CA GLU A 49 29.32 8.04 -4.27
C GLU A 49 30.17 6.87 -4.79
N GLN A 50 30.13 5.72 -4.12
CA GLN A 50 30.81 4.51 -4.59
C GLN A 50 30.26 4.03 -5.95
N ALA A 51 28.94 4.03 -6.15
CA ALA A 51 28.35 3.66 -7.44
C ALA A 51 28.77 4.61 -8.57
N ILE A 52 28.92 5.90 -8.29
CA ILE A 52 29.46 6.88 -9.25
C ILE A 52 30.93 6.56 -9.58
N LEU A 53 31.76 6.27 -8.57
CA LEU A 53 33.16 5.90 -8.76
C LEU A 53 33.31 4.64 -9.59
N GLU A 54 32.56 3.58 -9.28
CA GLU A 54 32.55 2.33 -10.04
C GLU A 54 32.13 2.57 -11.49
N LEU A 55 31.10 3.39 -11.72
CA LEU A 55 30.66 3.76 -13.06
C LEU A 55 31.77 4.49 -13.84
N VAL A 56 32.48 5.43 -13.21
CA VAL A 56 33.58 6.19 -13.83
C VAL A 56 34.79 5.30 -14.13
N LEU A 57 35.12 4.36 -13.25
CA LEU A 57 36.29 3.48 -13.41
C LEU A 57 36.08 2.39 -14.47
N HIS A 58 34.85 1.89 -14.62
CA HIS A 58 34.57 0.71 -15.42
C HIS A 58 33.79 0.96 -16.71
N THR A 59 33.39 2.22 -16.99
CA THR A 59 32.63 2.58 -18.19
C THR A 59 33.44 3.53 -19.07
N PRO A 60 33.44 3.38 -20.40
CA PRO A 60 34.09 4.34 -21.29
C PRO A 60 33.58 5.78 -21.07
N PRO A 61 34.43 6.81 -21.30
CA PRO A 61 34.12 8.20 -20.93
C PRO A 61 32.81 8.74 -21.52
N GLU A 62 32.52 8.44 -22.78
CA GLU A 62 31.33 8.94 -23.49
C GLU A 62 30.00 8.41 -22.89
N PRO A 63 29.77 7.08 -22.79
CA PRO A 63 28.59 6.55 -22.10
C PRO A 63 28.50 6.96 -20.62
N CYS A 64 29.62 7.01 -19.91
CA CYS A 64 29.66 7.43 -18.51
C CYS A 64 29.15 8.87 -18.36
N THR A 65 29.68 9.80 -19.16
CA THR A 65 29.29 11.21 -19.16
C THR A 65 27.80 11.38 -19.48
N LEU A 66 27.26 10.61 -20.43
CA LEU A 66 25.85 10.67 -20.79
C LEU A 66 24.94 10.23 -19.64
N LEU A 67 25.26 9.14 -18.96
CA LEU A 67 24.50 8.62 -17.82
C LEU A 67 24.52 9.63 -16.66
N LEU A 68 25.70 10.14 -16.31
CA LEU A 68 25.83 11.10 -15.23
C LEU A 68 25.12 12.43 -15.53
N LYS A 69 25.17 12.93 -16.77
CA LYS A 69 24.40 14.10 -17.20
C LYS A 69 22.89 13.87 -17.12
N SER A 70 22.43 12.68 -17.50
CA SER A 70 21.02 12.29 -17.42
C SER A 70 20.54 12.26 -15.98
N LEU A 71 21.30 11.60 -15.09
CA LEU A 71 20.99 11.57 -13.66
C LEU A 71 20.99 12.98 -13.07
N LYS A 72 22.03 13.78 -13.32
CA LYS A 72 22.15 15.18 -12.85
C LYS A 72 20.96 16.03 -13.29
N LYS A 73 20.42 15.80 -14.49
CA LYS A 73 19.21 16.48 -14.97
C LYS A 73 17.98 16.09 -14.14
N GLU A 74 17.76 14.79 -13.92
CA GLU A 74 16.58 14.31 -13.19
C GLU A 74 16.61 14.72 -11.71
N VAL A 75 17.77 14.62 -11.04
CA VAL A 75 17.93 15.07 -9.64
C VAL A 75 17.67 16.58 -9.52
N ARG A 76 18.25 17.38 -10.43
CA ARG A 76 18.04 18.84 -10.45
C ARG A 76 16.57 19.21 -10.65
N GLU A 77 15.87 18.50 -11.54
CA GLU A 77 14.45 18.76 -11.76
C GLU A 77 13.63 18.49 -10.50
N TYR A 78 13.93 17.41 -9.75
CA TYR A 78 13.22 17.13 -8.51
C TYR A 78 13.42 18.24 -7.47
N THR A 79 14.67 18.65 -7.23
CA THR A 79 14.99 19.76 -6.33
C THR A 79 14.27 21.05 -6.74
N ARG A 80 14.28 21.38 -8.05
CA ARG A 80 13.55 22.54 -8.58
C ARG A 80 12.05 22.48 -8.30
N LEU A 81 11.43 21.32 -8.52
CA LEU A 81 9.99 21.12 -8.28
C LEU A 81 9.65 21.24 -6.79
N TYR A 82 10.49 20.68 -5.92
CA TYR A 82 10.31 20.78 -4.47
C TYR A 82 10.44 22.23 -3.96
N GLU A 83 11.43 22.98 -4.44
CA GLU A 83 11.67 24.36 -4.00
C GLU A 83 10.62 25.33 -4.55
N ALA A 84 10.18 25.15 -5.80
CA ALA A 84 9.27 26.07 -6.46
C ALA A 84 7.79 25.84 -6.11
N TYR A 85 7.43 24.63 -5.66
CA TYR A 85 6.04 24.24 -5.45
C TYR A 85 5.81 23.58 -4.11
N ARG A 86 4.59 23.70 -3.59
CA ARG A 86 4.17 22.96 -2.40
C ARG A 86 3.84 21.52 -2.79
N LEU A 87 4.80 20.60 -2.62
CA LEU A 87 4.55 19.16 -2.74
C LEU A 87 3.55 18.68 -1.68
N PRO A 88 3.00 17.44 -1.79
CA PRO A 88 2.02 16.93 -0.84
C PRO A 88 2.49 17.09 0.62
N ASN A 89 1.64 17.74 1.41
CA ASN A 89 1.88 17.95 2.83
C ASN A 89 1.45 16.71 3.64
N ASP A 90 1.71 16.75 4.94
CA ASP A 90 1.41 15.64 5.85
C ASP A 90 -0.08 15.31 5.90
N GLU A 91 -0.96 16.32 5.77
CA GLU A 91 -2.41 16.10 5.72
C GLU A 91 -2.84 15.28 4.51
N VAL A 92 -2.30 15.58 3.33
CA VAL A 92 -2.57 14.81 2.11
C VAL A 92 -2.09 13.39 2.25
N ILE A 93 -0.89 13.18 2.82
CA ILE A 93 -0.31 11.86 3.06
C ILE A 93 -1.15 11.06 4.05
N MET A 94 -1.48 11.65 5.21
CA MET A 94 -2.36 11.02 6.20
C MET A 94 -3.70 10.64 5.58
N ARG A 95 -4.29 11.52 4.76
CA ARG A 95 -5.57 11.24 4.09
C ARG A 95 -5.47 10.03 3.18
N VAL A 96 -4.50 9.97 2.26
CA VAL A 96 -4.38 8.85 1.32
C VAL A 96 -4.01 7.54 2.02
N CYS A 97 -3.15 7.59 3.04
CA CYS A 97 -2.81 6.42 3.85
C CYS A 97 -4.02 5.92 4.65
N ASN A 98 -4.83 6.80 5.23
CA ASN A 98 -6.04 6.41 5.96
C ASN A 98 -7.13 5.86 5.02
N GLN A 99 -7.29 6.43 3.83
CA GLN A 99 -8.21 5.92 2.82
C GLN A 99 -7.84 4.49 2.40
N TYR A 100 -6.56 4.24 2.15
CA TYR A 100 -6.05 2.89 1.88
C TYR A 100 -6.21 1.96 3.10
N ALA A 101 -5.93 2.47 4.30
CA ALA A 101 -6.11 1.74 5.55
C ALA A 101 -7.58 1.38 5.87
N ASP A 102 -8.55 1.89 5.13
CA ASP A 102 -9.98 1.60 5.28
C ASP A 102 -10.59 0.95 4.02
N SER A 103 -9.76 0.40 3.11
CA SER A 103 -10.23 -0.18 1.83
C SER A 103 -11.28 -1.29 1.95
N TYR A 104 -11.32 -2.03 3.06
CA TYR A 104 -12.27 -3.12 3.29
C TYR A 104 -13.42 -2.73 4.23
N LYS A 105 -13.49 -1.48 4.68
CA LYS A 105 -14.48 -1.03 5.67
C LYS A 105 -15.92 -1.24 5.22
N GLU A 106 -16.24 -0.89 3.97
CA GLU A 106 -17.60 -1.06 3.44
C GLU A 106 -17.91 -2.54 3.19
N ALA A 107 -16.97 -3.33 2.66
CA ALA A 107 -17.16 -4.77 2.47
C ALA A 107 -17.41 -5.50 3.81
N ILE A 108 -16.67 -5.14 4.86
CA ILE A 108 -16.90 -5.65 6.22
C ILE A 108 -18.31 -5.31 6.69
N LYS A 109 -18.74 -4.07 6.47
CA LYS A 109 -20.07 -3.61 6.88
C LYS A 109 -21.18 -4.39 6.16
N GLU A 110 -21.05 -4.57 4.84
CA GLU A 110 -21.99 -5.36 4.03
C GLU A 110 -22.05 -6.82 4.48
N GLU A 111 -20.90 -7.47 4.66
CA GLU A 111 -20.84 -8.88 5.10
C GLU A 111 -21.36 -9.03 6.54
N MET A 112 -21.10 -8.06 7.41
CA MET A 112 -21.65 -8.03 8.77
C MET A 112 -23.19 -7.96 8.76
N GLU A 113 -23.81 -7.23 7.84
CA GLU A 113 -25.26 -7.23 7.67
C GLU A 113 -25.79 -8.60 7.23
N VAL A 114 -25.08 -9.29 6.33
CA VAL A 114 -25.43 -10.65 5.89
C VAL A 114 -25.41 -11.62 7.07
N VAL A 115 -24.29 -11.66 7.81
CA VAL A 115 -24.14 -12.53 9.00
C VAL A 115 -25.21 -12.23 10.05
N ASN A 116 -25.53 -10.95 10.28
CA ASN A 116 -26.57 -10.55 11.22
C ASN A 116 -27.97 -11.04 10.80
N ARG A 117 -28.29 -11.03 9.49
CA ARG A 117 -29.56 -11.57 8.97
C ARG A 117 -29.66 -13.08 9.14
N LEU A 118 -28.54 -13.80 9.01
CA LEU A 118 -28.47 -15.27 9.18
C LEU A 118 -28.59 -15.72 10.64
N ARG A 119 -28.24 -14.85 11.60
CA ARG A 119 -28.24 -15.19 13.04
C ARG A 119 -29.61 -15.64 13.55
N LYS A 120 -30.69 -14.96 13.14
CA LYS A 120 -32.04 -15.29 13.61
C LYS A 120 -32.52 -16.66 13.08
N PRO A 121 -32.51 -16.93 11.75
CA PRO A 121 -32.84 -18.25 11.22
C PRO A 121 -32.00 -19.38 11.83
N MET A 122 -30.69 -19.15 12.01
CA MET A 122 -29.80 -20.13 12.63
C MET A 122 -30.21 -20.46 14.07
N ASN A 123 -30.46 -19.44 14.90
CA ASN A 123 -30.92 -19.64 16.27
C ASN A 123 -32.29 -20.32 16.34
N GLU A 124 -33.21 -19.98 15.44
CA GLU A 124 -34.53 -20.62 15.37
C GLU A 124 -34.43 -22.10 14.99
N ALA A 125 -33.62 -22.44 13.98
CA ALA A 125 -33.38 -23.82 13.58
C ALA A 125 -32.71 -24.62 14.71
N ASN A 126 -31.72 -24.04 15.39
CA ASN A 126 -31.06 -24.63 16.55
C ASN A 126 -32.06 -24.91 17.68
N ASN A 127 -32.91 -23.94 18.03
CA ASN A 127 -33.91 -24.12 19.08
C ASN A 127 -34.94 -25.21 18.73
N ARG A 128 -35.37 -25.29 17.46
CA ARG A 128 -36.29 -26.36 17.00
C ARG A 128 -35.65 -27.72 17.14
N TYR A 129 -34.40 -27.88 16.69
CA TYR A 129 -33.66 -29.12 16.79
C TYR A 129 -33.41 -29.53 18.25
N ASP A 130 -32.95 -28.61 19.10
CA ASP A 130 -32.72 -28.87 20.53
C ASP A 130 -34.01 -29.25 21.27
N SER A 131 -35.13 -28.59 20.95
CA SER A 131 -36.41 -28.83 21.63
C SER A 131 -37.10 -30.15 21.25
N ILE A 132 -36.73 -30.80 20.14
CA ILE A 132 -37.46 -31.96 19.62
C ILE A 132 -37.39 -33.18 20.54
N GLY A 133 -36.26 -33.37 21.23
CA GLY A 133 -36.04 -34.47 22.17
C GLY A 133 -36.91 -34.40 23.44
N TYR A 134 -37.62 -33.29 23.67
CA TYR A 134 -38.46 -33.08 24.85
C TYR A 134 -39.96 -33.28 24.58
N ARG A 135 -40.37 -33.70 23.38
CA ARG A 135 -41.76 -34.00 23.01
C ARG A 135 -41.87 -35.33 22.27
N GLU A 136 -43.08 -35.90 22.20
CA GLU A 136 -43.38 -36.97 21.25
C GLU A 136 -43.14 -36.45 19.81
N HIS A 137 -42.40 -37.21 19.03
CA HIS A 137 -42.02 -36.89 17.65
C HIS A 137 -41.78 -38.19 16.87
N THR A 138 -41.75 -38.08 15.53
CA THR A 138 -41.33 -39.20 14.67
C THR A 138 -39.85 -39.07 14.27
N PRO A 139 -39.17 -40.17 13.92
CA PRO A 139 -37.79 -40.12 13.42
C PRO A 139 -37.63 -39.23 12.17
N GLU A 140 -38.68 -39.06 11.37
CA GLU A 140 -38.67 -38.17 10.21
C GLU A 140 -38.67 -36.69 10.61
N GLU A 141 -39.41 -36.32 11.67
CA GLU A 141 -39.42 -34.94 12.20
C GLU A 141 -38.04 -34.55 12.74
N GLU A 142 -37.37 -35.45 13.45
CA GLU A 142 -36.02 -35.26 13.97
C GLU A 142 -35.00 -35.04 12.85
N LYS A 143 -35.00 -35.91 11.83
CA LYS A 143 -34.13 -35.78 10.65
C LYS A 143 -34.38 -34.50 9.86
N LEU A 144 -35.63 -34.04 9.80
CA LEU A 144 -35.95 -32.78 9.12
C LEU A 144 -35.38 -31.58 9.91
N ALA A 145 -35.58 -31.55 11.22
CA ALA A 145 -35.04 -30.50 12.09
C ALA A 145 -33.51 -30.45 12.07
N GLU A 146 -32.85 -31.60 12.09
CA GLU A 146 -31.38 -31.72 11.96
C GLU A 146 -30.89 -31.13 10.64
N ARG A 147 -31.52 -31.51 9.51
CA ARG A 147 -31.15 -31.00 8.18
C ARG A 147 -31.35 -29.49 8.05
N GLU A 148 -32.44 -28.95 8.60
CA GLU A 148 -32.68 -27.51 8.61
C GLU A 148 -31.63 -26.77 9.43
N TYR A 149 -31.29 -27.29 10.61
CA TYR A 149 -30.24 -26.75 11.46
C TYR A 149 -28.88 -26.76 10.76
N GLU A 150 -28.44 -27.90 10.24
CA GLU A 150 -27.13 -28.02 9.58
C GLU A 150 -27.04 -27.13 8.32
N ARG A 151 -28.14 -26.96 7.57
CA ARG A 151 -28.18 -25.99 6.46
C ARG A 151 -27.98 -24.56 6.95
N CYS A 152 -28.76 -24.12 7.94
CA CYS A 152 -28.66 -22.74 8.46
C CYS A 152 -27.30 -22.49 9.12
N LYS A 153 -26.72 -23.50 9.77
CA LYS A 153 -25.38 -23.47 10.35
C LYS A 153 -24.32 -23.30 9.29
N ALA A 154 -24.37 -24.08 8.22
CA ALA A 154 -23.41 -23.98 7.12
C ALA A 154 -23.44 -22.60 6.46
N GLU A 155 -24.63 -22.03 6.24
CA GLU A 155 -24.78 -20.68 5.70
C GLU A 155 -24.21 -19.61 6.64
N TYR A 156 -24.52 -19.70 7.94
CA TYR A 156 -24.03 -18.77 8.95
C TYR A 156 -22.50 -18.83 9.10
N GLU A 157 -21.92 -20.03 9.22
CA GLU A 157 -20.46 -20.22 9.34
C GLU A 157 -19.73 -19.78 8.07
N LYS A 158 -20.32 -19.96 6.89
CA LYS A 158 -19.75 -19.44 5.64
C LYS A 158 -19.66 -17.90 5.66
N GLY A 159 -20.74 -17.20 6.02
CA GLY A 159 -20.72 -15.74 6.11
C GLY A 159 -19.75 -15.25 7.19
N LYS A 160 -19.69 -15.95 8.33
CA LYS A 160 -18.73 -15.64 9.40
C LYS A 160 -17.28 -15.80 8.95
N ALA A 161 -16.95 -16.88 8.24
CA ALA A 161 -15.62 -17.10 7.69
C ALA A 161 -15.24 -16.03 6.65
N GLN A 162 -16.19 -15.57 5.83
CA GLN A 162 -15.97 -14.46 4.89
C GLN A 162 -15.71 -13.14 5.63
N LEU A 163 -16.48 -12.86 6.69
CA LEU A 163 -16.30 -11.69 7.54
C LEU A 163 -14.93 -11.69 8.24
N ASP A 164 -14.52 -12.83 8.80
CA ASP A 164 -13.22 -12.99 9.45
C ASP A 164 -12.07 -12.74 8.45
N HIS A 165 -12.17 -13.30 7.24
CA HIS A 165 -11.21 -13.05 6.18
C HIS A 165 -11.11 -11.56 5.79
N LEU A 166 -12.24 -10.84 5.73
CA LEU A 166 -12.23 -9.40 5.47
C LEU A 166 -11.55 -8.61 6.60
N TYR A 167 -11.74 -9.00 7.86
CA TYR A 167 -11.02 -8.40 8.99
C TYR A 167 -9.51 -8.65 8.94
N ASP A 168 -9.08 -9.84 8.50
CA ASP A 168 -7.67 -10.16 8.28
C ASP A 168 -7.06 -9.27 7.20
N LEU A 169 -7.72 -9.15 6.03
CA LEU A 169 -7.30 -8.24 4.96
C LEU A 169 -7.23 -6.79 5.44
N GLN A 170 -8.24 -6.33 6.18
CA GLN A 170 -8.30 -4.99 6.76
C GLN A 170 -7.15 -4.73 7.74
N THR A 171 -6.74 -5.75 8.49
CA THR A 171 -5.59 -5.68 9.41
C THR A 171 -4.28 -5.56 8.66
N LEU A 172 -4.11 -6.30 7.56
CA LEU A 172 -2.94 -6.24 6.70
C LEU A 172 -2.76 -4.85 6.07
N VAL A 173 -3.81 -4.31 5.42
CA VAL A 173 -3.70 -2.98 4.78
C VAL A 173 -3.48 -1.85 5.80
N ARG A 174 -4.03 -1.97 7.01
CA ARG A 174 -3.74 -1.02 8.12
C ARG A 174 -2.28 -1.08 8.55
N LYS A 175 -1.72 -2.29 8.62
CA LYS A 175 -0.31 -2.49 8.97
C LYS A 175 0.59 -1.91 7.88
N GLU A 176 0.27 -2.16 6.61
CA GLU A 176 1.00 -1.60 5.47
C GLU A 176 0.92 -0.07 5.48
N ALA A 177 -0.28 0.51 5.54
CA ALA A 177 -0.48 1.96 5.53
C ALA A 177 0.37 2.71 6.57
N ARG A 178 0.47 2.16 7.79
CA ARG A 178 1.27 2.73 8.88
C ARG A 178 2.76 2.87 8.55
N GLN A 179 3.31 1.98 7.72
CA GLN A 179 4.72 2.03 7.31
C GLN A 179 5.00 3.24 6.40
N TYR A 180 3.99 3.73 5.70
CA TYR A 180 4.11 4.75 4.67
C TYR A 180 3.58 6.14 5.10
N MET A 181 3.23 6.33 6.37
CA MET A 181 2.65 7.60 6.86
C MET A 181 3.65 8.76 6.94
N LYS A 182 4.96 8.47 6.96
CA LYS A 182 5.97 9.53 7.06
C LYS A 182 6.16 10.22 5.71
N ASN A 183 6.05 11.55 5.71
CA ASN A 183 6.41 12.37 4.55
C ASN A 183 7.93 12.34 4.32
N ARG A 184 8.34 11.94 3.11
CA ARG A 184 9.75 11.87 2.71
C ARG A 184 10.13 12.88 1.64
N CYS A 185 9.22 13.73 1.18
CA CYS A 185 9.52 14.70 0.12
C CYS A 185 10.68 15.63 0.52
N GLY A 186 10.69 16.13 1.76
CA GLY A 186 11.77 16.96 2.28
C GLY A 186 13.08 16.18 2.45
N ASP A 187 13.00 14.96 2.98
CA ASP A 187 14.16 14.07 3.15
C ASP A 187 14.83 13.77 1.79
N ILE A 188 14.03 13.52 0.75
CA ILE A 188 14.52 13.28 -0.62
C ILE A 188 15.09 14.56 -1.24
N CYS A 189 14.50 15.74 -0.98
CA CYS A 189 15.08 17.00 -1.46
C CYS A 189 16.48 17.22 -0.87
N LEU A 190 16.65 17.00 0.44
CA LEU A 190 17.95 17.09 1.11
C LEU A 190 18.95 16.08 0.53
N LEU A 191 18.53 14.83 0.37
CA LEU A 191 19.32 13.78 -0.28
C LEU A 191 19.76 14.19 -1.70
N SER A 192 18.84 14.78 -2.47
CA SER A 192 19.08 15.23 -3.84
C SER A 192 20.13 16.35 -3.90
N VAL A 193 20.14 17.25 -2.91
CA VAL A 193 21.20 18.28 -2.79
C VAL A 193 22.57 17.63 -2.56
N HIS A 194 22.66 16.60 -1.72
CA HIS A 194 23.91 15.85 -1.51
C HIS A 194 24.36 15.14 -2.79
N PHE A 195 23.44 14.45 -3.48
CA PHE A 195 23.72 13.77 -4.74
C PHE A 195 24.20 14.74 -5.82
N MET A 196 23.59 15.92 -5.92
CA MET A 196 24.04 16.97 -6.82
C MET A 196 25.46 17.46 -6.53
N GLY A 197 25.82 17.57 -5.24
CA GLY A 197 27.19 17.90 -4.82
C GLY A 197 28.20 16.87 -5.30
N ILE A 198 27.89 15.58 -5.18
CA ILE A 198 28.73 14.48 -5.67
C ILE A 198 28.80 14.50 -7.20
N LEU A 199 27.65 14.53 -7.89
CA LEU A 199 27.58 14.52 -9.36
C LEU A 199 28.35 15.68 -10.00
N THR A 200 28.46 16.82 -9.32
CA THR A 200 29.21 17.97 -9.83
C THR A 200 30.73 17.75 -9.82
N LYS A 201 31.25 16.82 -9.01
CA LYS A 201 32.68 16.45 -9.02
C LYS A 201 33.06 15.60 -10.24
N TYR A 202 32.09 14.87 -10.81
CA TYR A 202 32.31 13.87 -11.86
C TYR A 202 31.68 14.23 -13.22
N VAL A 203 30.94 15.35 -13.31
CA VAL A 203 30.28 15.88 -14.52
C VAL A 203 30.64 17.34 -14.77
#